data_AF-A0A674A756-F1
#
_entry.id   AF-A0A674A756-F1
#
_cell.length_a   1.000
_cell.length_b   1.000
_cell.length_c   1.000
_cell.angle_alpha   90.00
_cell.angle_beta   90.00
_cell.angle_gamma   90.00
#
_symmetry.space_group_name_H-M   'P 1'
#
loop_
_entity.id
_entity.type
_entity.pdbx_description
1 polymer ?
#
loop_
_entity_poly.entity_id
_entity_poly.type
_entity_poly.pdbx_seq_one_letter_code
_entity_poly.pdbx_strand_id
1 'polypeptide(L)'
;MDEVDKILIHSLRQTGTDVGKDVQSVKHFTSELIVEAVVKCLRVIDPALGSGLSPSLPPGMSARFRVGMSLAQACQDLGYKGEIGYQTFLYSNEPEIRSLLMFLVEKLPRESAEASDQPAGKSALLQKSIAAQIKAQLALPWLSPSCRLPLLCKTQVRPASYNNNNISVFNAVFSSVNSCLLVSTQEYRSRKRARLQKRIEEQLRTAAQTRPDTLGAHGSGSDLPELLQSFGGSPLIGDILAKGTRFTHTEKLTFTEEPEKAAKQMAAAANSLPSSHQSEEDLQARQQEELASLQQQLQQLSLSLEEVGGDMRQLTVSIHQVSDELKQKELSNTEEEDSVRVKKQTIYLLPDGENNLAKLQALVEGSAERVVNLAAQWEKHRAPLIDEHRRLKELCSNQEVESSRKLSEIKELHEKISQSAEEAKKKEGLYKQLITEFENLPKDISRSAYTARILEIVGNIRKQKEEITKTLSDTKELQKEINSLTGKLDRTFAVTDELVFKDAKKDESVRKSYKYLAALHENCTQLIQTIEDTGTIMREIRDLEELIETENGKKTVSNLEKILEDYKAIRQENSALAAKIREA
;
A
#
# COMPACT_ATOMS: atom_id res chain seq x y z
N MET A 1 16.60 60.19 1.11
CA MET A 1 15.72 59.47 2.06
C MET A 1 14.26 59.75 1.78
N ASP A 2 13.87 61.00 1.49
CA ASP A 2 12.47 61.40 1.31
C ASP A 2 11.71 60.68 0.18
N GLU A 3 12.40 60.25 -0.87
CA GLU A 3 11.77 59.53 -2.00
C GLU A 3 11.40 58.08 -1.64
N VAL A 4 12.20 57.43 -0.79
CA VAL A 4 11.91 56.09 -0.25
C VAL A 4 10.71 56.16 0.69
N ASP A 5 10.66 57.18 1.56
CA ASP A 5 9.54 57.38 2.49
C ASP A 5 8.22 57.62 1.73
N LYS A 6 8.25 58.37 0.61
CA LYS A 6 7.08 58.57 -0.26
C LYS A 6 6.58 57.26 -0.88
N ILE A 7 7.49 56.40 -1.35
CA ILE A 7 7.14 55.09 -1.93
C ILE A 7 6.55 54.17 -0.86
N LEU A 8 7.12 54.17 0.35
CA LEU A 8 6.60 53.40 1.48
C LEU A 8 5.20 53.86 1.88
N ILE A 9 4.99 55.18 2.03
CA ILE A 9 3.67 55.73 2.37
C ILE A 9 2.64 55.39 1.29
N HIS A 10 3.01 55.48 0.01
CA HIS A 10 2.11 55.10 -1.08
C HIS A 10 1.73 53.61 -1.01
N SER A 11 2.71 52.74 -0.79
CA SER A 11 2.49 51.28 -0.68
C SER A 11 1.64 50.93 0.54
N LEU A 12 1.85 51.61 1.67
CA LEU A 12 1.04 51.44 2.88
C LEU A 12 -0.42 51.88 2.68
N ARG A 13 -0.66 52.95 1.91
CA ARG A 13 -2.02 53.36 1.53
C ARG A 13 -2.70 52.32 0.63
N GLN A 14 -1.97 51.70 -0.30
CA GLN A 14 -2.51 50.62 -1.14
C GLN A 14 -2.90 49.39 -0.31
N THR A 15 -2.15 49.07 0.75
CA THR A 15 -2.52 48.00 1.71
C THR A 15 -3.67 48.35 2.66
N GLY A 16 -4.25 49.55 2.53
CA GLY A 16 -5.40 50.00 3.33
C GLY A 16 -5.04 50.56 4.71
N THR A 17 -3.79 51.00 4.93
CA THR A 17 -3.39 51.72 6.15
C THR A 17 -3.84 53.18 6.07
N ASP A 18 -4.51 53.71 7.11
CA ASP A 18 -5.05 55.07 7.12
C ASP A 18 -3.96 56.11 7.46
N VAL A 19 -3.06 56.35 6.50
CA VAL A 19 -2.01 57.37 6.62
C VAL A 19 -2.53 58.70 6.09
N GLY A 20 -2.72 59.68 6.97
CA GLY A 20 -3.18 61.03 6.66
C GLY A 20 -2.46 61.67 5.46
N LYS A 21 -3.19 62.47 4.67
CA LYS A 21 -2.70 63.03 3.39
C LYS A 21 -1.46 63.94 3.55
N ASP A 22 -1.26 64.48 4.75
CA ASP A 22 -0.24 65.48 5.07
C ASP A 22 1.08 64.88 5.58
N VAL A 23 1.14 63.56 5.82
CA VAL A 23 2.34 62.87 6.29
C VAL A 23 3.27 62.56 5.11
N GLN A 24 4.45 63.18 5.09
CA GLN A 24 5.43 63.06 3.98
C GLN A 24 6.69 62.25 4.33
N SER A 25 6.91 61.91 5.61
CA SER A 25 8.07 61.13 6.05
C SER A 25 7.72 60.19 7.21
N VAL A 26 8.48 59.09 7.33
CA VAL A 26 8.35 58.08 8.40
C VAL A 26 8.58 58.68 9.79
N LYS A 27 9.23 59.85 9.89
CA LYS A 27 9.44 60.57 11.16
C LYS A 27 8.15 60.98 11.87
N HIS A 28 7.08 61.20 11.10
CA HIS A 28 5.79 61.65 11.64
C HIS A 28 4.88 60.47 12.03
N PHE A 29 5.37 59.24 11.98
CA PHE A 29 4.58 58.07 12.31
C PHE A 29 4.48 57.90 13.82
N THR A 30 3.25 57.90 14.33
CA THR A 30 2.98 57.54 15.72
C THR A 30 3.13 56.03 15.92
N SER A 31 3.42 55.59 17.15
CA SER A 31 3.52 54.16 17.47
C SER A 31 2.25 53.38 17.13
N GLU A 32 1.08 54.03 17.20
CA GLU A 32 -0.21 53.44 16.79
C GLU A 32 -0.27 53.22 15.29
N LEU A 33 0.16 54.20 14.48
CA LEU A 33 0.20 54.09 13.04
C LEU A 33 1.20 53.02 12.56
N ILE A 34 2.34 52.89 13.25
CA ILE A 34 3.35 51.87 12.94
C ILE A 34 2.79 50.47 13.20
N VAL A 35 2.16 50.25 14.35
CA VAL A 35 1.56 48.96 14.70
C VAL A 35 0.44 48.61 13.73
N GLU A 36 -0.41 49.57 13.39
CA GLU A 36 -1.48 49.38 12.42
C GLU A 36 -0.94 49.02 11.03
N ALA A 37 0.08 49.75 10.55
CA ALA A 37 0.74 49.50 9.27
C ALA A 37 1.33 48.09 9.21
N VAL A 38 2.07 47.69 10.25
CA VAL A 38 2.73 46.38 10.31
C VAL A 38 1.70 45.26 10.37
N VAL A 39 0.65 45.37 11.19
CA VAL A 39 -0.42 44.36 11.25
C VAL A 39 -1.15 44.24 9.91
N LYS A 40 -1.42 45.34 9.22
CA LYS A 40 -2.07 45.34 7.90
C LYS A 40 -1.18 44.70 6.85
N CYS A 41 0.11 45.03 6.81
CA CYS A 41 1.07 44.36 5.92
C CYS A 41 1.13 42.85 6.22
N LEU A 42 1.24 42.46 7.49
CA LEU A 42 1.30 41.05 7.88
C LEU A 42 0.03 40.28 7.46
N ARG A 43 -1.16 40.85 7.60
CA ARG A 43 -2.42 40.21 7.14
C ARG A 43 -2.48 39.98 5.63
N VAL A 44 -1.87 40.88 4.85
CA VAL A 44 -1.84 40.77 3.39
C VAL A 44 -0.79 39.75 2.94
N ILE A 45 0.35 39.67 3.62
CA ILE A 45 1.45 38.76 3.28
C ILE A 45 1.15 37.33 3.74
N ASP A 46 0.74 37.17 5.01
CA ASP A 46 0.36 35.89 5.59
C ASP A 46 -0.88 36.06 6.50
N PRO A 47 -2.08 35.71 5.97
CA PRO A 47 -3.32 35.80 6.73
C PRO A 47 -3.31 35.02 8.05
N ALA A 48 -2.54 33.92 8.15
CA ALA A 48 -2.50 33.08 9.34
C ALA A 48 -1.77 33.77 10.50
N LEU A 49 -0.65 34.45 10.20
CA LEU A 49 0.11 35.24 11.18
C LEU A 49 -0.61 36.56 11.52
N GLY A 50 -1.26 37.19 10.54
CA GLY A 50 -1.89 38.49 10.72
C GLY A 50 -3.28 38.48 11.38
N SER A 51 -4.05 37.38 11.31
CA SER A 51 -5.42 37.33 11.85
C SER A 51 -5.50 37.33 13.38
N GLY A 52 -4.44 36.88 14.06
CA GLY A 52 -4.35 36.84 15.52
C GLY A 52 -3.88 38.15 16.17
N LEU A 53 -3.51 39.16 15.37
CA LEU A 53 -2.90 40.41 15.86
C LEU A 53 -3.89 41.58 15.81
N SER A 54 -3.98 42.32 16.91
CA SER A 54 -4.80 43.53 17.00
C SER A 54 -4.07 44.71 16.32
N PRO A 55 -4.74 45.47 15.42
CA PRO A 55 -4.16 46.62 14.76
C PRO A 55 -4.09 47.87 15.67
N SER A 56 -4.72 47.82 16.86
CA SER A 56 -4.74 48.93 17.82
C SER A 56 -3.90 48.60 19.06
N LEU A 57 -3.18 49.61 19.57
CA LEU A 57 -2.42 49.50 20.81
C LEU A 57 -3.33 49.64 22.04
N PRO A 58 -3.30 48.69 23.00
CA PRO A 58 -4.09 48.79 24.23
C PRO A 58 -3.57 49.91 25.15
N PRO A 59 -4.38 50.45 26.08
CA PRO A 59 -3.99 51.58 26.93
C PRO A 59 -2.93 51.23 28.01
N GLY A 60 -2.82 49.95 28.41
CA GLY A 60 -1.89 49.50 29.45
C GLY A 60 -0.51 49.07 28.91
N MET A 61 0.58 49.54 29.54
CA MET A 61 1.96 49.27 29.10
C MET A 61 2.33 47.77 29.06
N SER A 62 1.83 46.96 29.99
CA SER A 62 2.06 45.51 29.99
C SER A 62 1.38 44.81 28.80
N ALA A 63 0.23 45.30 28.37
CA ALA A 63 -0.46 44.80 27.18
C ALA A 63 0.23 45.27 25.90
N ARG A 64 0.73 46.51 25.87
CA ARG A 64 1.54 47.03 24.75
C ARG A 64 2.83 46.24 24.57
N PHE A 65 3.50 45.85 25.65
CA PHE A 65 4.67 44.98 25.61
C PHE A 65 4.36 43.63 24.94
N ARG A 66 3.26 42.97 25.34
CA ARG A 66 2.86 41.69 24.73
C ARG A 66 2.55 41.82 23.23
N VAL A 67 1.85 42.88 22.84
CA VAL A 67 1.56 43.17 21.43
C VAL A 67 2.84 43.43 20.64
N GLY A 68 3.73 44.29 21.15
CA GLY A 68 5.02 44.57 20.51
C GLY A 68 5.91 43.33 20.38
N MET A 69 5.89 42.44 21.38
CA MET A 69 6.64 41.18 21.33
C MET A 69 6.04 40.20 20.32
N SER A 70 4.71 40.11 20.26
CA SER A 70 4.00 39.26 19.29
C SER A 70 4.23 39.74 17.85
N LEU A 71 4.28 41.06 17.63
CA LEU A 71 4.59 41.66 16.34
C LEU A 71 6.04 41.41 15.91
N ALA A 72 6.99 41.57 16.84
CA ALA A 72 8.38 41.26 16.58
C ALA A 72 8.57 39.79 16.20
N GLN A 73 7.93 38.88 16.94
CA GLN A 73 7.96 37.44 16.63
C GLN A 73 7.38 37.16 15.25
N ALA A 74 6.21 37.71 14.92
CA ALA A 74 5.60 37.53 13.60
C ALA A 74 6.48 38.06 12.46
N CYS A 75 7.21 39.17 12.67
CA CYS A 75 8.16 39.69 11.68
C CYS A 75 9.42 38.81 11.56
N GLN A 76 9.89 38.22 12.66
CA GLN A 76 11.01 37.26 12.65
C GLN A 76 10.62 35.94 11.99
N ASP A 77 9.41 35.44 12.24
CA ASP A 77 8.85 34.24 11.61
C ASP A 77 8.68 34.44 10.10
N LEU A 78 8.39 35.68 9.66
CA LEU A 78 8.39 36.07 8.24
C LEU A 78 9.81 36.12 7.62
N GLY A 79 10.85 36.00 8.43
CA GLY A 79 12.26 35.94 8.00
C GLY A 79 12.98 37.29 8.03
N TYR A 80 12.53 38.25 8.84
CA TYR A 80 13.29 39.49 9.05
C TYR A 80 14.61 39.20 9.80
N LYS A 81 15.72 39.73 9.28
CA LYS A 81 17.07 39.41 9.78
C LYS A 81 17.64 40.41 10.80
N GLY A 82 16.99 41.55 11.01
CA GLY A 82 17.44 42.55 12.00
C GLY A 82 16.90 42.26 13.40
N GLU A 83 17.57 42.82 14.41
CA GLU A 83 17.13 42.75 15.80
C GLU A 83 15.85 43.58 15.99
N ILE A 84 14.70 42.91 16.09
CA ILE A 84 13.40 43.55 16.38
C ILE A 84 12.95 43.12 17.78
N GLY A 85 12.55 44.10 18.59
CA GLY A 85 11.87 43.87 19.85
C GLY A 85 10.63 44.76 20.01
N TYR A 86 9.97 44.65 21.17
CA TYR A 86 8.86 45.56 21.50
C TYR A 86 9.26 47.04 21.47
N GLN A 87 10.54 47.33 21.75
CA GLN A 87 11.09 48.69 21.77
C GLN A 87 11.03 49.36 20.40
N THR A 88 11.22 48.60 19.32
CA THR A 88 11.18 49.10 17.95
C THR A 88 9.82 49.72 17.62
N PHE A 89 8.72 49.13 18.12
CA PHE A 89 7.35 49.62 17.90
C PHE A 89 6.91 50.69 18.89
N LEU A 90 7.38 50.62 20.14
CA LEU A 90 6.96 51.51 21.23
C LEU A 90 7.78 52.80 21.35
N TYR A 91 9.05 52.75 20.97
CA TYR A 91 10.01 53.84 21.09
C TYR A 91 10.62 54.23 19.73
N SER A 92 9.99 53.80 18.63
CA SER A 92 10.17 54.19 17.23
C SER A 92 11.55 54.77 16.87
N ASN A 93 12.49 53.92 16.48
CA ASN A 93 13.76 54.35 15.89
C ASN A 93 13.62 54.46 14.36
N GLU A 94 13.81 55.67 13.80
CA GLU A 94 13.59 55.96 12.36
C GLU A 94 14.27 54.98 11.38
N PRO A 95 15.58 54.67 11.50
CA PRO A 95 16.26 53.71 10.63
C PRO A 95 15.71 52.28 10.75
N GLU A 96 15.35 51.84 11.96
CA GLU A 96 14.84 50.49 12.21
C GLU A 96 13.44 50.32 11.63
N ILE A 97 12.54 51.28 11.90
CA ILE A 97 11.17 51.27 11.36
C ILE A 97 11.18 51.38 9.84
N ARG A 98 12.04 52.21 9.26
CA ARG A 98 12.17 52.30 7.81
C ARG A 98 12.64 50.99 7.20
N SER A 99 13.64 50.34 7.80
CA SER A 99 14.16 49.05 7.33
C SER A 99 13.11 47.94 7.46
N LEU A 100 12.32 47.95 8.54
CA LEU A 100 11.21 47.04 8.75
C LEU A 100 10.09 47.24 7.71
N LEU A 101 9.66 48.48 7.48
CA LEU A 101 8.62 48.79 6.49
C LEU A 101 9.08 48.50 5.06
N MET A 102 10.35 48.76 4.72
CA MET A 102 10.93 48.36 3.43
C MET A 102 10.86 46.85 3.23
N PHE A 103 11.25 46.07 4.24
CA PHE A 103 11.15 44.62 4.19
C PHE A 103 9.72 44.14 4.00
N LEU A 104 8.77 44.68 4.78
CA LEU A 104 7.37 44.28 4.69
C LEU A 104 6.77 44.65 3.32
N VAL A 105 7.06 45.86 2.82
CA VAL A 105 6.57 46.32 1.51
C VAL A 105 7.17 45.50 0.37
N GLU A 106 8.44 45.08 0.46
CA GLU A 106 9.05 44.20 -0.54
C GLU A 106 8.37 42.82 -0.60
N LYS A 107 7.84 42.36 0.53
CA LYS A 107 7.13 41.08 0.66
C LYS A 107 5.64 41.16 0.35
N LEU A 108 5.08 42.36 0.16
CA LEU A 108 3.71 42.48 -0.31
C LEU A 108 3.57 41.85 -1.70
N PRO A 109 2.43 41.17 -1.99
CA PRO A 109 2.14 40.71 -3.33
C PRO A 109 2.21 41.90 -4.28
N ARG A 110 3.21 41.91 -5.17
CA ARG A 110 3.33 42.96 -6.18
C ARG A 110 2.13 42.83 -7.11
N GLU A 111 1.12 43.67 -6.93
CA GLU A 111 0.19 43.96 -8.01
C GLU A 111 1.05 44.54 -9.13
N SER A 112 1.18 43.76 -10.22
CA SER A 112 1.77 44.22 -11.46
C SER A 112 1.17 45.58 -11.76
N ALA A 113 2.03 46.59 -11.77
CA ALA A 113 1.67 47.97 -12.07
C ALA A 113 0.65 47.99 -13.21
N GLU A 114 -0.41 48.75 -13.01
CA GLU A 114 -1.34 49.15 -14.05
C GLU A 114 -0.54 49.72 -15.22
N ALA A 115 -0.23 48.86 -16.19
CA ALA A 115 0.24 49.27 -17.50
C ALA A 115 -0.97 49.92 -18.19
N SER A 116 -1.00 51.25 -18.07
CA SER A 116 -1.73 52.18 -18.91
C SER A 116 -1.80 51.70 -20.36
N ASP A 117 -3.04 51.70 -20.88
CA ASP A 117 -3.44 51.77 -22.29
C ASP A 117 -2.50 51.13 -23.34
N GLN A 118 -2.58 49.81 -23.45
CA GLN A 118 -2.42 49.11 -24.73
C GLN A 118 -3.49 48.01 -24.86
N PRO A 119 -4.01 47.74 -26.08
CA PRO A 119 -5.12 46.82 -26.25
C PRO A 119 -4.66 45.41 -25.87
N ALA A 120 -5.11 44.97 -24.69
CA ALA A 120 -4.73 43.70 -24.10
C ALA A 120 -5.02 42.55 -25.09
N GLY A 121 -3.98 41.77 -25.41
CA GLY A 121 -4.11 40.59 -26.24
C GLY A 121 -5.19 39.64 -25.71
N LYS A 122 -5.82 38.87 -26.61
CA LYS A 122 -6.96 37.98 -26.29
C LYS A 122 -6.71 37.07 -25.09
N SER A 123 -5.45 36.66 -24.84
CA SER A 123 -5.08 35.84 -23.68
C SER A 123 -5.19 36.59 -22.35
N ALA A 124 -4.84 37.88 -22.30
CA ALA A 124 -4.92 38.70 -21.09
C ALA A 124 -6.38 39.01 -20.72
N LEU A 125 -7.25 39.21 -21.72
CA LEU A 125 -8.69 39.35 -21.50
C LEU A 125 -9.32 38.04 -21.00
N LEU A 126 -8.90 36.90 -21.54
CA LEU A 126 -9.33 35.59 -21.06
C LEU A 126 -8.89 35.36 -19.61
N GLN A 127 -7.62 35.65 -19.28
CA GLN A 127 -7.13 35.50 -17.91
C GLN A 127 -7.85 36.42 -16.92
N LYS A 128 -8.13 37.68 -17.29
CA LYS A 128 -8.97 38.58 -16.47
C LYS A 128 -10.39 38.04 -16.29
N SER A 129 -11.00 37.48 -17.34
CA SER A 129 -12.34 36.90 -17.26
C SER A 129 -12.38 35.64 -16.40
N ILE A 130 -11.37 34.76 -16.50
CA ILE A 130 -11.22 33.58 -15.65
C ILE A 130 -11.03 34.00 -14.18
N ALA A 131 -10.15 34.96 -13.91
CA ALA A 131 -9.92 35.46 -12.56
C ALA A 131 -11.19 36.07 -11.95
N ALA A 132 -11.93 36.87 -12.72
CA ALA A 132 -13.21 37.45 -12.28
C ALA A 132 -14.25 36.36 -11.97
N GLN A 133 -14.33 35.31 -12.80
CA GLN A 133 -15.27 34.21 -12.61
C GLN A 133 -14.92 33.35 -11.38
N ILE A 134 -13.63 33.08 -11.16
CA ILE A 134 -13.16 32.36 -9.97
C ILE A 134 -13.48 33.18 -8.72
N LYS A 135 -13.22 34.50 -8.75
CA LYS A 135 -13.52 35.39 -7.61
C LYS A 135 -15.02 35.43 -7.30
N ALA A 136 -15.88 35.45 -8.32
CA ALA A 136 -17.33 35.36 -8.15
C ALA A 136 -17.78 34.00 -7.59
N GLN A 137 -17.14 32.89 -8.00
CA GLN A 137 -17.46 31.55 -7.49
C GLN A 137 -17.01 31.34 -6.05
N LEU A 138 -15.87 31.92 -5.66
CA LEU A 138 -15.35 31.86 -4.28
C LEU A 138 -16.14 32.74 -3.31
N ALA A 139 -16.85 33.76 -3.81
CA ALA A 139 -17.72 34.61 -3.01
C ALA A 139 -19.08 33.94 -2.66
N LEU A 140 -19.40 32.79 -3.24
CA LEU A 140 -20.61 32.02 -2.92
C LEU A 140 -20.33 31.02 -1.79
N PRO A 141 -21.23 30.87 -0.80
CA PRO A 141 -21.11 29.84 0.23
C PRO A 141 -21.00 28.45 -0.40
N TRP A 142 -19.99 27.67 0.01
CA TRP A 142 -19.74 26.36 -0.57
C TRP A 142 -20.89 25.39 -0.28
N LEU A 143 -21.58 24.96 -1.32
CA LEU A 143 -22.64 23.95 -1.27
C LEU A 143 -22.18 22.68 -2.01
N SER A 144 -22.40 21.53 -1.37
CA SER A 144 -22.17 20.19 -1.95
C SER A 144 -22.84 20.06 -3.32
N PRO A 145 -22.21 19.41 -4.32
CA PRO A 145 -22.73 19.31 -5.69
C PRO A 145 -24.17 18.81 -5.80
N SER A 146 -24.59 17.94 -4.87
CA SER A 146 -25.95 17.38 -4.80
C SER A 146 -27.03 18.39 -4.40
N CYS A 147 -26.63 19.53 -3.84
CA CYS A 147 -27.52 20.60 -3.39
C CYS A 147 -27.52 21.82 -4.33
N ARG A 148 -26.77 21.75 -5.44
CA ARG A 148 -26.80 22.80 -6.48
C ARG A 148 -28.04 22.58 -7.35
N LEU A 149 -29.12 23.31 -7.07
CA LEU A 149 -30.21 23.42 -8.05
C LEU A 149 -29.68 24.11 -9.32
N PRO A 150 -30.09 23.68 -10.52
CA PRO A 150 -29.61 24.25 -11.78
C PRO A 150 -30.14 25.67 -11.96
N LEU A 151 -29.44 26.64 -11.41
CA LEU A 151 -29.60 28.04 -11.79
C LEU A 151 -28.98 28.22 -13.18
N LEU A 152 -29.86 28.19 -14.19
CA LEU A 152 -29.70 28.61 -15.58
C LEU A 152 -28.25 28.90 -16.05
N CYS A 153 -27.70 27.97 -16.84
CA CYS A 153 -26.80 28.33 -17.92
C CYS A 153 -27.56 29.23 -18.91
N LYS A 154 -27.32 30.55 -18.87
CA LYS A 154 -27.60 31.45 -19.98
C LYS A 154 -26.28 31.86 -20.61
N THR A 155 -25.96 31.29 -21.77
CA THR A 155 -25.08 31.91 -22.75
C THR A 155 -25.84 32.01 -24.08
N GLN A 156 -25.94 33.27 -24.55
CA GLN A 156 -26.39 33.75 -25.87
C GLN A 156 -27.87 33.62 -26.26
N VAL A 157 -28.65 34.71 -26.05
CA VAL A 157 -29.32 35.52 -27.10
C VAL A 157 -29.54 36.95 -26.54
N ARG A 158 -29.38 38.00 -27.37
CA ARG A 158 -29.63 39.43 -27.05
C ARG A 158 -31.15 39.79 -27.11
N PRO A 159 -31.59 41.00 -26.73
CA PRO A 159 -32.56 41.26 -25.65
C PRO A 159 -34.03 41.38 -26.09
N ALA A 160 -34.97 41.06 -25.20
CA ALA A 160 -36.33 41.60 -25.24
C ALA A 160 -37.02 41.62 -23.85
N SER A 161 -37.74 42.72 -23.64
CA SER A 161 -38.57 43.19 -22.52
C SER A 161 -39.19 42.24 -21.49
N TYR A 162 -39.20 42.73 -20.24
CA TYR A 162 -40.29 42.74 -19.23
C TYR A 162 -41.19 41.48 -19.08
N ASN A 163 -41.19 40.86 -17.89
CA ASN A 163 -42.11 41.26 -16.81
C ASN A 163 -41.90 40.45 -15.52
N ASN A 164 -42.03 41.16 -14.40
CA ASN A 164 -42.14 40.66 -13.03
C ASN A 164 -43.43 39.85 -12.85
N ASN A 165 -43.33 38.69 -12.19
CA ASN A 165 -44.25 38.18 -11.16
C ASN A 165 -43.91 36.71 -10.93
N ASN A 166 -43.33 36.36 -9.78
CA ASN A 166 -43.47 35.06 -9.08
C ASN A 166 -42.56 34.96 -7.84
N ILE A 167 -42.57 35.97 -6.96
CA ILE A 167 -41.84 35.93 -5.67
C ILE A 167 -42.66 35.22 -4.57
N SER A 168 -43.94 34.91 -4.79
CA SER A 168 -44.80 34.32 -3.74
C SER A 168 -44.70 32.79 -3.64
N VAL A 169 -44.35 32.07 -4.71
CA VAL A 169 -44.29 30.59 -4.70
C VAL A 169 -43.00 30.06 -4.04
N PHE A 170 -41.96 30.89 -3.95
CA PHE A 170 -40.65 30.47 -3.47
C PHE A 170 -40.57 30.31 -1.94
N ASN A 171 -41.35 31.10 -1.19
CA ASN A 171 -41.30 31.08 0.29
C ASN A 171 -42.07 29.93 0.93
N ALA A 172 -43.08 29.37 0.26
CA ALA A 172 -43.84 28.23 0.79
C ALA A 172 -43.04 26.92 0.75
N VAL A 173 -42.18 26.74 -0.26
CA VAL A 173 -41.35 25.54 -0.42
C VAL A 173 -40.14 25.56 0.53
N PHE A 174 -39.59 26.74 0.83
CA PHE A 174 -38.41 26.88 1.69
C PHE A 174 -38.68 26.51 3.16
N SER A 175 -39.90 26.77 3.65
CA SER A 175 -40.32 26.39 5.02
C SER A 175 -40.44 24.87 5.22
N SER A 176 -41.00 24.16 4.24
CA SER A 176 -41.22 22.71 4.33
C SER A 176 -39.93 21.89 4.30
N VAL A 177 -38.92 22.35 3.55
CA VAL A 177 -37.64 21.64 3.40
C VAL A 177 -36.73 21.79 4.63
N ASN A 178 -36.84 22.91 5.37
CA ASN A 178 -35.99 23.17 6.53
C ASN A 178 -36.31 22.26 7.74
N SER A 179 -37.54 21.73 7.83
CA SER A 179 -37.89 20.75 8.86
C SER A 179 -37.29 19.36 8.61
N CYS A 180 -36.80 19.07 7.40
CA CYS A 180 -36.27 17.76 7.03
C CYS A 180 -34.73 17.64 7.12
N LEU A 181 -34.00 18.74 7.35
CA LEU A 181 -32.53 18.78 7.22
C LEU A 181 -31.74 18.81 8.54
N LEU A 182 -32.38 18.60 9.69
CA LEU A 182 -31.68 18.34 10.95
C LEU A 182 -32.01 16.94 11.45
N VAL A 183 -31.50 15.93 10.75
CA VAL A 183 -31.40 14.57 11.29
C VAL A 183 -29.93 14.23 11.33
N SER A 184 -29.39 14.05 12.54
CA SER A 184 -27.97 13.74 12.72
C SER A 184 -27.60 12.48 11.93
N THR A 185 -26.35 12.40 11.44
CA THR A 185 -25.85 11.22 10.72
C THR A 185 -26.04 9.91 11.50
N GLN A 186 -26.08 10.01 12.84
CA GLN A 186 -26.40 8.93 13.77
C GLN A 186 -27.87 8.51 13.67
N GLU A 187 -28.81 9.45 13.63
CA GLU A 187 -30.24 9.15 13.46
C GLU A 187 -30.55 8.56 12.09
N TYR A 188 -29.93 9.04 11.00
CA TYR A 188 -30.12 8.44 9.67
C TYR A 188 -29.66 6.98 9.64
N ARG A 189 -28.49 6.68 10.24
CA ARG A 189 -27.99 5.30 10.38
C ARG A 189 -28.89 4.44 11.28
N SER A 190 -29.47 5.01 12.32
CA SER A 190 -30.44 4.31 13.19
C SER A 190 -31.75 4.00 12.44
N ARG A 191 -32.28 4.95 11.66
CA ARG A 191 -33.50 4.76 10.84
C ARG A 191 -33.26 3.78 9.69
N LYS A 192 -32.06 3.78 9.09
CA LYS A 192 -31.69 2.80 8.06
C LYS A 192 -31.57 1.39 8.65
N ARG A 193 -30.95 1.24 9.83
CA ARG A 193 -30.92 -0.04 10.56
C ARG A 193 -32.31 -0.51 10.97
N ALA A 194 -33.14 0.37 11.54
CA ALA A 194 -34.51 0.04 11.91
C ALA A 194 -35.37 -0.38 10.70
N ARG A 195 -35.20 0.25 9.53
CA ARG A 195 -35.90 -0.16 8.29
C ARG A 195 -35.43 -1.51 7.77
N LEU A 196 -34.12 -1.78 7.80
CA LEU A 196 -33.57 -3.08 7.44
C LEU A 196 -34.06 -4.17 8.40
N GLN A 197 -34.07 -3.88 9.70
CA GLN A 197 -34.52 -4.80 10.73
C GLN A 197 -36.02 -5.07 10.60
N LYS A 198 -36.85 -4.05 10.35
CA LYS A 198 -38.28 -4.23 10.01
C LYS A 198 -38.47 -5.05 8.74
N ARG A 199 -37.67 -4.82 7.69
CA ARG A 199 -37.79 -5.56 6.43
C ARG A 199 -37.40 -7.02 6.57
N ILE A 200 -36.38 -7.30 7.39
CA ILE A 200 -35.97 -8.66 7.75
C ILE A 200 -37.04 -9.32 8.63
N GLU A 201 -37.56 -8.61 9.63
CA GLU A 201 -38.63 -9.10 10.50
C GLU A 201 -39.92 -9.36 9.72
N GLU A 202 -40.25 -8.52 8.73
CA GLU A 202 -41.41 -8.65 7.86
C GLU A 202 -41.21 -9.80 6.87
N GLN A 203 -40.02 -9.97 6.27
CA GLN A 203 -39.72 -11.15 5.44
C GLN A 203 -39.70 -12.46 6.23
N LEU A 204 -39.22 -12.45 7.48
CA LEU A 204 -39.30 -13.59 8.38
C LEU A 204 -40.75 -13.84 8.83
N ARG A 205 -41.58 -12.79 9.02
CA ARG A 205 -43.03 -12.92 9.27
C ARG A 205 -43.76 -13.54 8.10
N THR A 206 -43.47 -13.10 6.87
CA THR A 206 -44.08 -13.64 5.64
C THR A 206 -43.64 -15.07 5.38
N ALA A 207 -42.37 -15.41 5.65
CA ALA A 207 -41.87 -16.78 5.56
C ALA A 207 -42.47 -17.70 6.65
N ALA A 208 -42.69 -17.17 7.87
CA ALA A 208 -43.36 -17.88 8.96
C ALA A 208 -44.90 -17.92 8.82
N GLN A 209 -45.46 -17.18 7.86
CA GLN A 209 -46.90 -17.13 7.55
C GLN A 209 -47.21 -17.80 6.20
N THR A 210 -46.63 -18.97 5.95
CA THR A 210 -47.40 -20.01 5.25
C THR A 210 -48.34 -20.62 6.29
N ARG A 211 -49.55 -20.07 6.34
CA ARG A 211 -50.52 -20.38 7.38
C ARG A 211 -51.30 -21.66 7.02
N PRO A 212 -51.45 -22.59 7.98
CA PRO A 212 -52.43 -23.67 7.93
C PRO A 212 -53.86 -23.15 8.18
N ASP A 213 -54.77 -23.65 7.34
CA ASP A 213 -56.17 -24.04 7.54
C ASP A 213 -57.09 -23.35 8.55
N THR A 214 -58.30 -23.02 8.07
CA THR A 214 -59.61 -23.17 8.75
C THR A 214 -60.72 -22.84 7.73
N LEU A 215 -61.81 -23.57 7.52
CA LEU A 215 -62.26 -24.95 7.74
C LEU A 215 -63.70 -25.00 7.20
N GLY A 216 -64.07 -26.11 6.54
CA GLY A 216 -65.47 -26.57 6.39
C GLY A 216 -65.92 -26.78 4.92
N ALA A 217 -66.42 -27.95 4.50
CA ALA A 217 -66.72 -29.18 5.22
C ALA A 217 -67.06 -30.33 4.23
N HIS A 218 -66.76 -31.57 4.68
CA HIS A 218 -67.25 -32.89 4.21
C HIS A 218 -66.79 -33.39 2.82
N GLY A 219 -66.30 -34.62 2.65
CA GLY A 219 -66.15 -35.76 3.55
C GLY A 219 -65.60 -36.98 2.80
N SER A 220 -65.20 -38.00 3.56
CA SER A 220 -64.79 -39.37 3.16
C SER A 220 -63.62 -39.46 2.18
N GLY A 221 -62.56 -40.22 2.45
CA GLY A 221 -62.60 -41.59 2.97
C GLY A 221 -62.36 -42.53 1.79
N SER A 222 -61.27 -43.30 1.85
CA SER A 222 -60.85 -44.32 0.88
C SER A 222 -60.53 -43.75 -0.53
N ASP A 223 -59.46 -44.16 -1.21
CA ASP A 223 -59.17 -45.54 -1.47
C ASP A 223 -57.76 -45.69 -2.08
N LEU A 224 -57.03 -46.75 -1.69
CA LEU A 224 -55.70 -47.12 -2.18
C LEU A 224 -55.63 -47.69 -3.64
N PRO A 225 -56.69 -47.84 -4.47
CA PRO A 225 -56.57 -48.35 -5.83
C PRO A 225 -56.41 -47.27 -6.92
N GLU A 226 -56.48 -45.96 -6.60
CA GLU A 226 -56.33 -44.90 -7.62
C GLU A 226 -54.85 -44.55 -7.92
N LEU A 227 -53.95 -44.80 -6.96
CA LEU A 227 -52.49 -44.66 -7.15
C LEU A 227 -51.87 -45.80 -7.98
N LEU A 228 -52.54 -46.95 -8.08
CA LEU A 228 -52.07 -48.10 -8.85
C LEU A 228 -52.52 -48.08 -10.32
N GLN A 229 -53.37 -47.12 -10.71
CA GLN A 229 -53.88 -47.00 -12.08
C GLN A 229 -53.10 -46.01 -12.95
N SER A 230 -52.15 -45.25 -12.39
CA SER A 230 -51.25 -44.35 -13.13
C SER A 230 -50.02 -45.05 -13.74
N PHE A 231 -49.80 -46.33 -13.40
CA PHE A 231 -48.79 -47.20 -14.03
C PHE A 231 -49.38 -48.13 -15.11
N GLY A 232 -50.71 -48.11 -15.30
CA GLY A 232 -51.42 -48.91 -16.30
C GLY A 232 -51.81 -48.08 -17.51
N GLY A 233 -50.97 -48.07 -18.55
CA GLY A 233 -51.29 -47.45 -19.83
C GLY A 233 -52.55 -48.06 -20.46
N SER A 234 -53.40 -47.21 -21.03
CA SER A 234 -54.59 -47.61 -21.80
C SER A 234 -54.71 -46.76 -23.08
N PRO A 235 -55.29 -47.31 -24.16
CA PRO A 235 -54.88 -47.09 -25.54
C PRO A 235 -55.80 -46.13 -26.32
N LEU A 236 -55.51 -46.03 -27.62
CA LEU A 236 -56.07 -45.17 -28.69
C LEU A 236 -55.09 -44.02 -28.95
N ILE A 237 -54.28 -44.08 -29.99
CA ILE A 237 -54.70 -43.89 -31.39
C ILE A 237 -53.79 -44.70 -32.32
N GLY A 238 -54.42 -45.49 -33.20
CA GLY A 238 -53.76 -46.12 -34.34
C GLY A 238 -53.76 -45.20 -35.57
N ASP A 239 -52.74 -45.42 -36.41
CA ASP A 239 -52.44 -44.86 -37.73
C ASP A 239 -52.14 -43.35 -37.78
N ILE A 240 -50.92 -42.91 -38.14
CA ILE A 240 -50.38 -42.98 -39.51
C ILE A 240 -48.84 -43.20 -39.51
N LEU A 241 -48.45 -44.36 -40.00
CA LEU A 241 -47.32 -44.74 -40.88
C LEU A 241 -45.97 -43.97 -40.89
N ALA A 242 -44.94 -44.77 -40.56
CA ALA A 242 -43.78 -45.13 -41.38
C ALA A 242 -42.61 -44.14 -41.58
N LYS A 243 -41.45 -44.53 -41.01
CA LYS A 243 -40.19 -44.81 -41.74
C LYS A 243 -39.24 -45.56 -40.79
N GLY A 244 -38.93 -46.81 -41.13
CA GLY A 244 -37.94 -47.61 -40.41
C GLY A 244 -36.52 -47.33 -40.87
N THR A 245 -35.51 -47.72 -40.08
CA THR A 245 -34.28 -48.35 -40.60
C THR A 245 -33.52 -49.10 -39.50
N ARG A 246 -33.20 -50.37 -39.79
CA ARG A 246 -32.00 -51.17 -39.44
C ARG A 246 -31.26 -50.87 -38.13
N PHE A 247 -31.21 -51.85 -37.24
CA PHE A 247 -30.06 -52.76 -37.15
C PHE A 247 -30.42 -53.95 -36.26
N THR A 248 -30.56 -55.12 -36.89
CA THR A 248 -30.51 -56.43 -36.24
C THR A 248 -29.05 -56.87 -36.20
N HIS A 249 -28.51 -57.18 -35.02
CA HIS A 249 -27.56 -58.27 -34.90
C HIS A 249 -27.91 -59.12 -33.68
N THR A 250 -28.45 -60.29 -34.00
CA THR A 250 -28.65 -61.42 -33.12
C THR A 250 -27.31 -62.10 -32.87
N GLU A 251 -26.96 -62.38 -31.62
CA GLU A 251 -26.12 -63.53 -31.28
C GLU A 251 -26.72 -64.27 -30.09
N LYS A 252 -26.92 -65.57 -30.30
CA LYS A 252 -27.54 -66.52 -29.38
C LYS A 252 -26.52 -66.92 -28.33
N LEU A 253 -26.91 -66.89 -27.05
CA LEU A 253 -26.32 -67.77 -26.03
C LEU A 253 -27.45 -68.41 -25.24
N THR A 254 -27.63 -69.70 -25.50
CA THR A 254 -28.34 -70.63 -24.63
C THR A 254 -27.34 -71.10 -23.59
N PHE A 255 -27.65 -70.95 -22.30
CA PHE A 255 -26.94 -71.68 -21.26
C PHE A 255 -27.93 -72.08 -20.17
N THR A 256 -28.45 -73.30 -20.32
CA THR A 256 -29.13 -74.07 -19.29
C THR A 256 -28.09 -74.67 -18.34
N GLU A 257 -28.39 -74.59 -17.05
CA GLU A 257 -27.63 -75.11 -15.93
C GLU A 257 -27.49 -76.65 -15.99
N GLU A 258 -26.29 -77.17 -15.70
CA GLU A 258 -26.06 -78.57 -15.30
C GLU A 258 -25.48 -78.61 -13.87
N PRO A 259 -26.16 -79.21 -12.88
CA PRO A 259 -25.74 -79.17 -11.48
C PRO A 259 -24.93 -80.42 -11.08
N GLU A 260 -23.78 -80.69 -11.70
CA GLU A 260 -22.92 -81.81 -11.26
C GLU A 260 -21.41 -81.50 -11.18
N LYS A 261 -20.98 -80.26 -11.48
CA LYS A 261 -19.55 -79.87 -11.41
C LYS A 261 -19.15 -79.00 -10.21
N ALA A 262 -20.11 -78.49 -9.43
CA ALA A 262 -19.84 -77.70 -8.22
C ALA A 262 -19.37 -78.52 -7.01
N ALA A 263 -19.64 -79.83 -6.97
CA ALA A 263 -19.31 -80.68 -5.82
C ALA A 263 -17.82 -81.14 -5.77
N LYS A 264 -17.04 -80.94 -6.84
CA LYS A 264 -15.62 -81.37 -6.89
C LYS A 264 -14.60 -80.26 -6.61
N GLN A 265 -15.03 -79.01 -6.42
CA GLN A 265 -14.13 -77.90 -6.08
C GLN A 265 -14.10 -77.56 -4.57
N MET A 266 -15.01 -78.09 -3.76
CA MET A 266 -15.01 -77.89 -2.30
C MET A 266 -13.98 -78.78 -1.54
N ALA A 267 -13.39 -79.79 -2.18
CA ALA A 267 -12.41 -80.69 -1.54
C ALA A 267 -10.94 -80.21 -1.64
N ALA A 268 -10.64 -79.20 -2.45
CA ALA A 268 -9.27 -78.74 -2.71
C ALA A 268 -8.81 -77.57 -1.79
N ALA A 269 -9.73 -76.97 -1.03
CA ALA A 269 -9.44 -75.82 -0.16
C ALA A 269 -9.07 -76.20 1.30
N ALA A 270 -8.97 -77.49 1.62
CA ALA A 270 -8.64 -77.98 2.96
C ALA A 270 -7.12 -78.14 3.24
N ASN A 271 -6.25 -77.86 2.27
CA ASN A 271 -4.82 -78.20 2.31
C ASN A 271 -3.84 -77.00 2.40
N SER A 272 -4.29 -75.82 2.80
CA SER A 272 -3.40 -74.65 2.94
C SER A 272 -3.55 -73.96 4.30
N LEU A 273 -3.02 -74.59 5.35
CA LEU A 273 -2.72 -73.94 6.62
C LEU A 273 -1.31 -74.34 7.07
N PRO A 274 -0.31 -73.44 6.96
CA PRO A 274 0.97 -73.62 7.61
C PRO A 274 0.83 -73.33 9.10
N SER A 275 1.04 -74.37 9.90
CA SER A 275 1.44 -74.28 11.31
C SER A 275 2.87 -73.74 11.38
N SER A 276 3.10 -72.62 12.06
CA SER A 276 4.40 -72.32 12.67
C SER A 276 4.31 -71.18 13.68
N HIS A 277 4.43 -71.54 14.96
CA HIS A 277 4.89 -70.75 16.12
C HIS A 277 4.91 -69.22 15.96
N GLN A 278 3.80 -68.59 16.36
CA GLN A 278 3.74 -67.20 16.81
C GLN A 278 3.07 -67.25 18.19
N SER A 279 3.46 -66.39 19.13
CA SER A 279 2.85 -66.35 20.47
C SER A 279 1.32 -66.23 20.32
N GLU A 280 0.52 -66.85 21.21
CA GLU A 280 -0.95 -66.67 21.20
C GLU A 280 -1.33 -65.17 21.22
N GLU A 281 -0.50 -64.34 21.86
CA GLU A 281 -0.63 -62.87 21.84
C GLU A 281 -0.37 -62.26 20.44
N ASP A 282 0.59 -62.76 19.66
CA ASP A 282 0.88 -62.24 18.31
C ASP A 282 -0.20 -62.62 17.29
N LEU A 283 -0.81 -63.81 17.43
CA LEU A 283 -1.94 -64.24 16.61
C LEU A 283 -3.21 -63.46 16.94
N GLN A 284 -3.49 -63.23 18.22
CA GLN A 284 -4.60 -62.38 18.65
C GLN A 284 -4.40 -60.93 18.20
N ALA A 285 -3.19 -60.38 18.32
CA ALA A 285 -2.88 -59.03 17.85
C ALA A 285 -3.13 -58.89 16.34
N ARG A 286 -2.71 -59.86 15.51
CA ARG A 286 -2.98 -59.85 14.07
C ARG A 286 -4.46 -59.99 13.73
N GLN A 287 -5.19 -60.86 14.44
CA GLN A 287 -6.64 -60.98 14.25
C GLN A 287 -7.37 -59.69 14.64
N GLN A 288 -6.94 -59.03 15.72
CA GLN A 288 -7.49 -57.74 16.14
C GLN A 288 -7.20 -56.65 15.10
N GLU A 289 -6.00 -56.67 14.52
CA GLU A 289 -5.56 -55.73 13.48
C GLU A 289 -6.28 -55.97 12.15
N GLU A 290 -6.52 -57.23 11.76
CA GLU A 290 -7.34 -57.60 10.61
C GLU A 290 -8.82 -57.22 10.80
N LEU A 291 -9.39 -57.46 11.98
CA LEU A 291 -10.76 -57.03 12.30
C LEU A 291 -10.89 -55.51 12.32
N ALA A 292 -9.90 -54.79 12.86
CA ALA A 292 -9.85 -53.34 12.82
C ALA A 292 -9.71 -52.82 11.38
N SER A 293 -8.88 -53.46 10.56
CA SER A 293 -8.72 -53.17 9.13
C SER A 293 -10.03 -53.36 8.36
N LEU A 294 -10.72 -54.49 8.55
CA LEU A 294 -12.00 -54.78 7.89
C LEU A 294 -13.11 -53.86 8.38
N GLN A 295 -13.16 -53.53 9.67
CA GLN A 295 -14.09 -52.53 10.21
C GLN A 295 -13.84 -51.14 9.59
N GLN A 296 -12.57 -50.75 9.46
CA GLN A 296 -12.20 -49.50 8.80
C GLN A 296 -12.59 -49.49 7.31
N GLN A 297 -12.38 -50.61 6.60
CA GLN A 297 -12.81 -50.75 5.20
C GLN A 297 -14.34 -50.68 5.06
N LEU A 298 -15.10 -51.35 5.94
CA LEU A 298 -16.56 -51.29 5.94
C LEU A 298 -17.08 -49.88 6.25
N GLN A 299 -16.44 -49.18 7.19
CA GLN A 299 -16.79 -47.81 7.51
C GLN A 299 -16.48 -46.86 6.35
N GLN A 300 -15.35 -47.06 5.66
CA GLN A 300 -15.00 -46.33 4.45
C GLN A 300 -15.99 -46.61 3.30
N LEU A 301 -16.40 -47.87 3.11
CA LEU A 301 -17.42 -48.27 2.13
C LEU A 301 -18.79 -47.65 2.46
N SER A 302 -19.19 -47.65 3.72
CA SER A 302 -20.45 -47.02 4.16
C SER A 302 -20.46 -45.52 3.87
N LEU A 303 -19.36 -44.82 4.17
CA LEU A 303 -19.23 -43.40 3.85
C LEU A 303 -19.29 -43.15 2.34
N SER A 304 -18.63 -43.98 1.53
CA SER A 304 -18.69 -43.87 0.07
C SER A 304 -20.09 -44.13 -0.49
N LEU A 305 -20.87 -45.04 0.11
CA LEU A 305 -22.25 -45.31 -0.27
C LEU A 305 -23.18 -44.17 0.12
N GLU A 306 -22.98 -43.54 1.27
CA GLU A 306 -23.72 -42.34 1.65
C GLU A 306 -23.40 -41.15 0.74
N GLU A 307 -22.14 -40.98 0.34
CA GLU A 307 -21.71 -39.96 -0.62
C GLU A 307 -22.36 -40.17 -1.99
N VAL A 308 -22.24 -41.38 -2.56
CA VAL A 308 -22.90 -41.74 -3.83
C VAL A 308 -24.42 -41.63 -3.73
N GLY A 309 -25.01 -41.98 -2.58
CA GLY A 309 -26.45 -41.81 -2.33
C GLY A 309 -26.87 -40.33 -2.21
N GLY A 310 -25.97 -39.46 -1.74
CA GLY A 310 -26.13 -38.00 -1.79
C GLY A 310 -26.10 -37.48 -3.22
N ASP A 311 -25.08 -37.87 -3.98
CA ASP A 311 -24.90 -37.48 -5.38
C ASP A 311 -26.07 -37.93 -6.26
N MET A 312 -26.56 -39.17 -6.06
CA MET A 312 -27.71 -39.70 -6.79
C MET A 312 -28.98 -38.89 -6.50
N ARG A 313 -29.20 -38.46 -5.26
CA ARG A 313 -30.33 -37.59 -4.90
C ARG A 313 -30.18 -36.21 -5.53
N GLN A 314 -28.98 -35.64 -5.51
CA GLN A 314 -28.70 -34.35 -6.14
C GLN A 314 -28.93 -34.40 -7.66
N LEU A 315 -28.38 -35.41 -8.34
CA LEU A 315 -28.58 -35.63 -9.77
C LEU A 315 -30.05 -35.84 -10.11
N THR A 316 -30.80 -36.58 -9.28
CA THR A 316 -32.24 -36.77 -9.48
C THR A 316 -32.98 -35.44 -9.44
N VAL A 317 -32.69 -34.56 -8.48
CA VAL A 317 -33.30 -33.23 -8.42
C VAL A 317 -32.92 -32.39 -9.65
N SER A 318 -31.66 -32.41 -10.06
CA SER A 318 -31.21 -31.69 -11.27
C SER A 318 -31.88 -32.22 -12.55
N ILE A 319 -32.08 -33.52 -12.68
CA ILE A 319 -32.80 -34.11 -13.82
C ILE A 319 -34.25 -33.64 -13.85
N HIS A 320 -34.94 -33.59 -12.71
CA HIS A 320 -36.31 -33.08 -12.64
C HIS A 320 -36.37 -31.58 -13.00
N GLN A 321 -35.45 -30.76 -12.47
CA GLN A 321 -35.37 -29.34 -12.79
C GLN A 321 -35.17 -29.10 -14.30
N VAL A 322 -34.19 -29.79 -14.91
CA VAL A 322 -33.92 -29.68 -16.35
C VAL A 322 -35.11 -30.21 -17.16
N SER A 323 -35.77 -31.29 -16.72
CA SER A 323 -36.95 -31.82 -17.39
C SER A 323 -38.12 -30.83 -17.37
N ASP A 324 -38.34 -30.12 -16.27
CA ASP A 324 -39.42 -29.15 -16.15
C ASP A 324 -39.11 -27.87 -16.94
N GLU A 325 -37.86 -27.40 -16.93
CA GLU A 325 -37.40 -26.31 -17.80
C GLU A 325 -37.58 -26.66 -19.28
N LEU A 326 -37.25 -27.90 -19.67
CA LEU A 326 -37.40 -28.38 -21.03
C LEU A 326 -38.87 -28.42 -21.45
N LYS A 327 -39.76 -28.97 -20.61
CA LYS A 327 -41.21 -28.95 -20.87
C LYS A 327 -41.76 -27.52 -20.99
N GLN A 328 -41.30 -26.60 -20.15
CA GLN A 328 -41.72 -25.20 -20.22
C GLN A 328 -41.26 -24.54 -21.53
N LYS A 329 -40.03 -24.83 -21.96
CA LYS A 329 -39.51 -24.34 -23.25
C LYS A 329 -40.23 -24.93 -24.43
N GLU A 330 -40.56 -26.22 -24.41
CA GLU A 330 -41.35 -26.89 -25.44
C GLU A 330 -42.74 -26.26 -25.57
N LEU A 331 -43.45 -26.07 -24.44
CA LEU A 331 -44.74 -25.38 -24.43
C LEU A 331 -44.65 -23.98 -25.03
N SER A 332 -43.70 -23.16 -24.57
CA SER A 332 -43.50 -21.81 -25.12
C SER A 332 -43.16 -21.82 -26.61
N ASN A 333 -42.39 -22.80 -27.08
CA ASN A 333 -42.07 -22.92 -28.50
C ASN A 333 -43.29 -23.32 -29.32
N THR A 334 -44.13 -24.24 -28.83
CA THR A 334 -45.40 -24.59 -29.50
C THR A 334 -46.37 -23.41 -29.56
N GLU A 335 -46.46 -22.60 -28.50
CA GLU A 335 -47.29 -21.38 -28.50
C GLU A 335 -46.80 -20.36 -29.53
N GLU A 336 -45.48 -20.17 -29.64
CA GLU A 336 -44.90 -19.27 -30.64
C GLU A 336 -45.03 -19.82 -32.07
N GLU A 337 -44.88 -21.13 -32.28
CA GLU A 337 -45.13 -21.78 -33.57
C GLU A 337 -46.58 -21.63 -34.02
N ASP A 338 -47.53 -21.80 -33.10
CA ASP A 338 -48.95 -21.59 -33.32
C ASP A 338 -49.25 -20.10 -33.64
N SER A 339 -48.67 -19.18 -32.88
CA SER A 339 -48.73 -17.72 -33.12
C SER A 339 -48.20 -17.36 -34.51
N VAL A 340 -47.05 -17.91 -34.92
CA VAL A 340 -46.47 -17.73 -36.26
C VAL A 340 -47.38 -18.35 -37.33
N ARG A 341 -47.92 -19.53 -37.11
CA ARG A 341 -48.83 -20.20 -38.05
C ARG A 341 -50.09 -19.37 -38.29
N VAL A 342 -50.72 -18.88 -37.21
CA VAL A 342 -51.89 -18.00 -37.30
C VAL A 342 -51.53 -16.72 -38.05
N LYS A 343 -50.41 -16.05 -37.70
CA LYS A 343 -49.97 -14.83 -38.40
C LYS A 343 -49.72 -15.07 -39.89
N LYS A 344 -49.11 -16.19 -40.27
CA LYS A 344 -48.91 -16.57 -41.69
C LYS A 344 -50.25 -16.77 -42.41
N GLN A 345 -51.20 -17.48 -41.81
CA GLN A 345 -52.53 -17.65 -42.37
C GLN A 345 -53.27 -16.32 -42.52
N THR A 346 -53.16 -15.43 -41.53
CA THR A 346 -53.72 -14.07 -41.59
C THR A 346 -53.14 -13.25 -42.76
N ILE A 347 -51.85 -13.40 -43.07
CA ILE A 347 -51.23 -12.73 -44.23
C ILE A 347 -51.83 -13.23 -45.55
N TYR A 348 -52.09 -14.53 -45.69
CA TYR A 348 -52.74 -15.10 -46.88
C TYR A 348 -54.20 -14.66 -47.07
N LEU A 349 -54.90 -14.33 -45.98
CA LEU A 349 -56.29 -13.86 -46.00
C LEU A 349 -56.41 -12.35 -46.27
N LEU A 350 -55.31 -11.60 -46.22
CA LEU A 350 -55.30 -10.16 -46.50
C LEU A 350 -55.16 -9.89 -48.01
N PRO A 351 -55.95 -8.94 -48.58
CA PRO A 351 -55.73 -8.48 -49.94
C PRO A 351 -54.32 -7.88 -50.09
N ASP A 352 -53.54 -8.35 -51.07
CA ASP A 352 -52.16 -7.91 -51.34
C ASP A 352 -51.14 -8.18 -50.20
N GLY A 353 -51.38 -9.22 -49.37
CA GLY A 353 -50.57 -9.54 -48.18
C GLY A 353 -49.09 -9.80 -48.45
N GLU A 354 -48.75 -10.52 -49.52
CA GLU A 354 -47.35 -10.83 -49.89
C GLU A 354 -46.56 -9.56 -50.27
N ASN A 355 -47.16 -8.67 -51.07
CA ASN A 355 -46.53 -7.41 -51.45
C ASN A 355 -46.40 -6.46 -50.25
N ASN A 356 -47.38 -6.44 -49.33
CA ASN A 356 -47.30 -5.65 -48.10
C ASN A 356 -46.22 -6.19 -47.14
N LEU A 357 -46.07 -7.51 -47.03
CA LEU A 357 -45.00 -8.13 -46.27
C LEU A 357 -43.62 -7.78 -46.84
N ALA A 358 -43.44 -7.85 -48.16
CA ALA A 358 -42.20 -7.47 -48.82
C ALA A 358 -41.86 -5.97 -48.59
N LYS A 359 -42.85 -5.08 -48.65
CA LYS A 359 -42.67 -3.65 -48.31
C LYS A 359 -42.25 -3.45 -46.84
N LEU A 360 -42.84 -4.21 -45.91
CA LEU A 360 -42.48 -4.16 -44.49
C LEU A 360 -41.07 -4.73 -44.24
N GLN A 361 -40.70 -5.82 -44.90
CA GLN A 361 -39.35 -6.38 -44.86
C GLN A 361 -38.33 -5.35 -45.35
N ALA A 362 -38.56 -4.73 -46.50
CA ALA A 362 -37.70 -3.67 -47.02
C ALA A 362 -37.61 -2.46 -46.07
N LEU A 363 -38.70 -2.11 -45.38
CA LEU A 363 -38.69 -1.04 -44.37
C LEU A 363 -37.89 -1.42 -43.12
N VAL A 364 -37.99 -2.68 -42.68
CA VAL A 364 -37.20 -3.23 -41.57
C VAL A 364 -35.72 -3.30 -41.95
N GLU A 365 -35.38 -3.82 -43.12
CA GLU A 365 -34.01 -3.86 -43.66
C GLU A 365 -33.43 -2.46 -43.78
N GLY A 366 -34.16 -1.52 -44.39
CA GLY A 366 -33.74 -0.13 -44.46
C GLY A 366 -33.62 0.54 -43.08
N SER A 367 -34.40 0.11 -42.08
CA SER A 367 -34.23 0.57 -40.70
C SER A 367 -33.00 -0.02 -40.01
N ALA A 368 -32.70 -1.30 -40.26
CA ALA A 368 -31.52 -1.98 -39.75
C ALA A 368 -30.25 -1.37 -40.33
N GLU A 369 -30.23 -1.10 -41.65
CA GLU A 369 -29.14 -0.39 -42.31
C GLU A 369 -28.93 1.01 -41.73
N ARG A 370 -30.01 1.76 -41.45
CA ARG A 370 -29.91 3.06 -40.77
C ARG A 370 -29.28 2.94 -39.38
N VAL A 371 -29.64 1.92 -38.60
CA VAL A 371 -29.06 1.68 -37.27
C VAL A 371 -27.57 1.35 -37.37
N VAL A 372 -27.18 0.49 -38.32
CA VAL A 372 -25.76 0.16 -38.56
C VAL A 372 -24.97 1.40 -38.96
N ASN A 373 -25.51 2.22 -39.87
CA ASN A 373 -24.87 3.46 -40.31
C ASN A 373 -24.72 4.47 -39.16
N LEU A 374 -25.73 4.61 -38.30
CA LEU A 374 -25.66 5.45 -37.10
C LEU A 374 -24.63 4.92 -36.09
N ALA A 375 -24.54 3.61 -35.90
CA ALA A 375 -23.52 3.00 -35.05
C ALA A 375 -22.11 3.27 -35.59
N ALA A 376 -21.90 3.17 -36.91
CA ALA A 376 -20.62 3.49 -37.54
C ALA A 376 -20.24 4.97 -37.40
N GLN A 377 -21.21 5.89 -37.57
CA GLN A 377 -21.00 7.32 -37.34
C GLN A 377 -20.67 7.61 -35.87
N TRP A 378 -21.39 6.97 -34.94
CA TRP A 378 -21.13 7.10 -33.51
C TRP A 378 -19.73 6.60 -33.14
N GLU A 379 -19.32 5.44 -33.64
CA GLU A 379 -18.02 4.86 -33.31
C GLU A 379 -16.87 5.73 -33.81
N LYS A 380 -17.05 6.41 -34.95
CA LYS A 380 -16.09 7.39 -35.49
C LYS A 380 -15.83 8.56 -34.52
N HIS A 381 -16.81 8.94 -33.70
CA HIS A 381 -16.66 9.98 -32.67
C HIS A 381 -16.28 9.41 -31.30
N ARG A 382 -16.81 8.24 -30.94
CA ARG A 382 -16.58 7.61 -29.65
C ARG A 382 -15.13 7.13 -29.49
N ALA A 383 -14.56 6.49 -30.51
CA ALA A 383 -13.20 5.98 -30.47
C ALA A 383 -12.16 7.07 -30.12
N PRO A 384 -12.09 8.22 -30.83
CA PRO A 384 -11.12 9.26 -30.49
C PRO A 384 -11.35 9.88 -29.11
N LEU A 385 -12.61 9.99 -28.65
CA LEU A 385 -12.91 10.47 -27.29
C LEU A 385 -12.43 9.49 -26.21
N ILE A 386 -12.56 8.18 -26.45
CA ILE A 386 -12.03 7.16 -25.54
C ILE A 386 -10.49 7.21 -25.51
N ASP A 387 -9.85 7.37 -26.67
CA ASP A 387 -8.40 7.48 -26.75
C ASP A 387 -7.88 8.76 -26.09
N GLU A 388 -8.56 9.89 -26.28
CA GLU A 388 -8.23 11.14 -25.57
C GLU A 388 -8.43 11.00 -24.06
N HIS A 389 -9.51 10.37 -23.61
CA HIS A 389 -9.74 10.10 -22.20
C HIS A 389 -8.64 9.20 -21.61
N ARG A 390 -8.22 8.15 -22.32
CA ARG A 390 -7.11 7.29 -21.92
C ARG A 390 -5.81 8.09 -21.82
N ARG A 391 -5.50 8.90 -22.83
CA ARG A 391 -4.31 9.77 -22.86
C ARG A 391 -4.29 10.75 -21.69
N LEU A 392 -5.41 11.41 -21.41
CA LEU A 392 -5.54 12.34 -20.29
C LEU A 392 -5.37 11.62 -18.95
N LYS A 393 -5.95 10.43 -18.79
CA LYS A 393 -5.80 9.63 -17.58
C LYS A 393 -4.35 9.22 -17.33
N GLU A 394 -3.63 8.81 -18.38
CA GLU A 394 -2.21 8.50 -18.31
C GLU A 394 -1.38 9.73 -17.92
N LEU A 395 -1.67 10.90 -18.52
CA LEU A 395 -0.98 12.15 -18.23
C LEU A 395 -1.20 12.59 -16.78
N CYS A 396 -2.42 12.46 -16.25
CA CYS A 396 -2.71 12.71 -14.83
C CYS A 396 -1.95 11.75 -13.91
N SER A 397 -1.92 10.45 -14.23
CA SER A 397 -1.17 9.45 -13.46
C SER A 397 0.32 9.76 -13.44
N ASN A 398 0.90 10.10 -14.59
CA ASN A 398 2.31 10.46 -14.69
C ASN A 398 2.63 11.74 -13.91
N GLN A 399 1.74 12.73 -13.97
CA GLN A 399 1.88 13.97 -13.19
C GLN A 399 1.81 13.71 -11.68
N GLU A 400 0.95 12.79 -11.23
CA GLU A 400 0.87 12.40 -9.82
C GLU A 400 2.17 11.72 -9.34
N VAL A 401 2.71 10.79 -10.14
CA VAL A 401 3.99 10.13 -9.86
C VAL A 401 5.13 11.14 -9.78
N GLU A 402 5.25 12.03 -10.76
CA GLU A 402 6.28 13.09 -10.77
C GLU A 402 6.12 14.07 -9.59
N SER A 403 4.89 14.40 -9.23
CA SER A 403 4.62 15.26 -8.06
C SER A 403 5.03 14.56 -6.76
N SER A 404 4.71 13.27 -6.62
CA SER A 404 5.13 12.44 -5.49
C SER A 404 6.65 12.33 -5.40
N ARG A 405 7.32 12.14 -6.54
CA ARG A 405 8.79 12.09 -6.61
C ARG A 405 9.42 13.39 -6.12
N LYS A 406 8.94 14.53 -6.62
CA LYS A 406 9.39 15.87 -6.18
C LYS A 406 9.15 16.09 -4.69
N LEU A 407 8.01 15.64 -4.16
CA LEU A 407 7.73 15.71 -2.71
C LEU A 407 8.69 14.84 -1.89
N SER A 408 9.08 13.66 -2.39
CA SER A 408 10.10 12.82 -1.75
C SER A 408 11.46 13.52 -1.75
N GLU A 409 11.88 14.07 -2.90
CA GLU A 409 13.14 14.83 -3.03
C GLU A 409 13.18 16.02 -2.07
N ILE A 410 12.07 16.78 -1.94
CA ILE A 410 11.96 17.89 -0.97
C ILE A 410 12.10 17.40 0.47
N LYS A 411 11.45 16.28 0.82
CA LYS A 411 11.56 15.70 2.17
C LYS A 411 13.00 15.30 2.48
N GLU A 412 13.68 14.63 1.56
CA GLU A 412 15.08 14.25 1.71
C GLU A 412 16.00 15.47 1.86
N LEU A 413 15.75 16.54 1.10
CA LEU A 413 16.50 17.78 1.23
C LEU A 413 16.26 18.46 2.59
N HIS A 414 15.03 18.49 3.08
CA HIS A 414 14.72 19.01 4.41
C HIS A 414 15.40 18.19 5.51
N GLU A 415 15.41 16.86 5.39
CA GLU A 415 16.10 16.00 6.34
C GLU A 415 17.61 16.27 6.34
N LYS A 416 18.24 16.38 5.16
CA LYS A 416 19.66 16.75 5.03
C LYS A 416 19.96 18.13 5.63
N ILE A 417 19.09 19.12 5.42
CA ILE A 417 19.23 20.45 6.02
C ILE A 417 19.16 20.36 7.54
N SER A 418 18.21 19.59 8.08
CA SER A 418 18.07 19.39 9.53
C SER A 418 19.31 18.72 10.11
N GLN A 419 19.78 17.63 9.51
CA GLN A 419 20.99 16.92 9.93
C GLN A 419 22.21 17.84 9.90
N SER A 420 22.40 18.60 8.81
CA SER A 420 23.51 19.57 8.72
C SER A 420 23.40 20.69 9.75
N ALA A 421 22.20 21.16 10.08
CA ALA A 421 21.97 22.20 11.08
C ALA A 421 22.27 21.67 12.50
N GLU A 422 21.87 20.43 12.81
CA GLU A 422 22.20 19.78 14.07
C GLU A 422 23.70 19.54 14.22
N GLU A 423 24.37 19.08 13.16
CA GLU A 423 25.83 18.95 13.14
C GLU A 423 26.53 20.28 13.36
N ALA A 424 26.05 21.36 12.72
CA ALA A 424 26.58 22.70 12.91
C ALA A 424 26.44 23.14 14.37
N LYS A 425 25.27 22.94 14.99
CA LYS A 425 25.06 23.24 16.42
C LYS A 425 25.98 22.43 17.34
N LYS A 426 26.13 21.13 17.07
CA LYS A 426 27.05 20.26 17.83
C LYS A 426 28.50 20.75 17.71
N LYS A 427 28.95 21.07 16.50
CA LYS A 427 30.28 21.61 16.22
C LYS A 427 30.50 22.97 16.87
N GLU A 428 29.50 23.85 16.87
CA GLU A 428 29.56 25.15 17.55
C GLU A 428 29.69 24.97 19.08
N GLY A 429 28.94 24.04 19.66
CA GLY A 429 29.05 23.67 21.07
C GLY A 429 30.45 23.17 21.44
N LEU A 430 30.99 22.25 20.64
CA LEU A 430 32.36 21.74 20.80
C LEU A 430 33.39 22.86 20.63
N TYR A 431 33.22 23.74 19.64
CA TYR A 431 34.12 24.86 19.42
C TYR A 431 34.19 25.80 20.64
N LYS A 432 33.04 26.12 21.25
CA LYS A 432 32.99 26.91 22.48
C LYS A 432 33.74 26.22 23.63
N GLN A 433 33.55 24.92 23.80
CA GLN A 433 34.28 24.13 24.81
C GLN A 433 35.79 24.15 24.56
N LEU A 434 36.23 23.89 23.33
CA LEU A 434 37.65 23.88 22.95
C LEU A 434 38.31 25.25 23.13
N ILE A 435 37.60 26.35 22.87
CA ILE A 435 38.13 27.70 23.17
C ILE A 435 38.40 27.84 24.66
N THR A 436 37.43 27.47 25.50
CA THR A 436 37.59 27.55 26.97
C THR A 436 38.75 26.68 27.45
N GLU A 437 38.89 25.47 26.91
CA GLU A 437 40.04 24.59 27.23
C GLU A 437 41.38 25.19 26.76
N PHE A 438 41.41 25.78 25.57
CA PHE A 438 42.60 26.43 25.03
C PHE A 438 43.03 27.65 25.84
N GLU A 439 42.09 28.45 26.34
CA GLU A 439 42.36 29.58 27.23
C GLU A 439 43.01 29.14 28.55
N ASN A 440 42.65 27.94 29.04
CA ASN A 440 43.16 27.33 30.26
C ASN A 440 44.49 26.58 30.09
N LEU A 441 44.95 26.33 28.86
CA LEU A 441 46.13 25.52 28.57
C LEU A 441 47.44 26.35 28.63
N PRO A 442 48.57 25.78 29.10
CA PRO A 442 49.87 26.43 29.01
C PRO A 442 50.28 26.72 27.55
N LYS A 443 50.73 27.95 27.29
CA LYS A 443 51.01 28.47 25.92
C LYS A 443 52.46 28.26 25.48
N ASP A 444 53.20 27.40 26.17
CA ASP A 444 54.65 27.22 25.98
C ASP A 444 55.01 26.50 24.67
N ILE A 445 54.09 25.72 24.11
CA ILE A 445 54.28 24.99 22.86
C ILE A 445 53.60 25.73 21.72
N SER A 446 54.38 26.10 20.70
CA SER A 446 53.87 26.84 19.55
C SER A 446 52.87 26.01 18.74
N ARG A 447 51.82 26.67 18.20
CA ARG A 447 50.86 26.08 17.25
C ARG A 447 51.56 25.37 16.09
N SER A 448 52.70 25.88 15.65
CA SER A 448 53.50 25.29 14.57
C SER A 448 53.98 23.87 14.92
N ALA A 449 54.44 23.65 16.14
CA ALA A 449 54.90 22.34 16.60
C ALA A 449 53.76 21.30 16.61
N TYR A 450 52.58 21.68 17.11
CA TYR A 450 51.39 20.83 17.04
C TYR A 450 50.96 20.56 15.59
N THR A 451 50.95 21.58 14.75
CA THR A 451 50.56 21.45 13.34
C THR A 451 51.52 20.52 12.59
N ALA A 452 52.83 20.66 12.81
CA ALA A 452 53.84 19.78 12.22
C ALA A 452 53.65 18.33 12.66
N ARG A 453 53.45 18.09 13.96
CA ARG A 453 53.23 16.74 14.50
C ARG A 453 51.92 16.13 14.01
N ILE A 454 50.84 16.91 13.90
CA ILE A 454 49.56 16.44 13.34
C ILE A 454 49.73 16.08 11.87
N LEU A 455 50.42 16.91 11.07
CA LEU A 455 50.67 16.62 9.65
C LEU A 455 51.54 15.37 9.46
N GLU A 456 52.52 15.16 10.34
CA GLU A 456 53.31 13.92 10.37
C GLU A 456 52.44 12.70 10.68
N ILE A 457 51.60 12.78 11.71
CA ILE A 457 50.65 11.71 12.06
C ILE A 457 49.69 11.44 10.89
N VAL A 458 49.16 12.47 10.25
CA VAL A 458 48.28 12.34 9.07
C VAL A 458 49.03 11.69 7.89
N GLY A 459 50.28 12.06 7.67
CA GLY A 459 51.15 11.43 6.68
C GLY A 459 51.37 9.94 6.96
N ASN A 460 51.63 9.59 8.22
CA ASN A 460 51.81 8.21 8.65
C ASN A 460 50.51 7.40 8.51
N ILE A 461 49.36 7.96 8.89
CA ILE A 461 48.04 7.32 8.69
C ILE A 461 47.77 7.08 7.20
N ARG A 462 48.15 8.01 6.32
CA ARG A 462 47.99 7.84 4.88
C ARG A 462 48.83 6.67 4.36
N LYS A 463 50.12 6.62 4.74
CA LYS A 463 51.02 5.50 4.40
C LYS A 463 50.48 4.17 4.91
N GLN A 464 50.02 4.13 6.16
CA GLN A 464 49.39 2.94 6.73
C GLN A 464 48.15 2.49 5.93
N LYS A 465 47.29 3.43 5.51
CA LYS A 465 46.12 3.10 4.67
C LYS A 465 46.53 2.54 3.31
N GLU A 466 47.57 3.08 2.69
CA GLU A 466 48.11 2.57 1.43
C GLU A 466 48.68 1.15 1.61
N GLU A 467 49.44 0.91 2.69
CA GLU A 467 49.98 -0.41 3.04
C GLU A 467 48.88 -1.44 3.37
N ILE A 468 47.84 -1.04 4.11
CA ILE A 468 46.67 -1.88 4.37
C ILE A 468 45.97 -2.21 3.05
N THR A 469 45.77 -1.23 2.18
CA THR A 469 45.11 -1.45 0.88
C THR A 469 45.92 -2.41 0.01
N LYS A 470 47.26 -2.28 0.02
CA LYS A 470 48.17 -3.21 -0.64
C LYS A 470 48.03 -4.62 -0.05
N THR A 471 48.11 -4.76 1.27
CA THR A 471 47.97 -6.04 1.97
C THR A 471 46.62 -6.72 1.67
N LEU A 472 45.54 -5.94 1.58
CA LEU A 472 44.21 -6.44 1.20
C LEU A 472 44.15 -6.89 -0.26
N SER A 473 44.84 -6.20 -1.17
CA SER A 473 44.97 -6.61 -2.57
C SER A 473 45.72 -7.93 -2.67
N ASP A 474 46.88 -8.02 -2.01
CA ASP A 474 47.74 -9.21 -2.00
C ASP A 474 46.98 -10.40 -1.37
N THR A 475 46.22 -10.17 -0.30
CA THR A 475 45.36 -11.20 0.33
C THR A 475 44.27 -11.69 -0.64
N LYS A 476 43.64 -10.79 -1.40
CA LYS A 476 42.63 -11.16 -2.40
C LYS A 476 43.25 -11.93 -3.57
N GLU A 477 44.46 -11.57 -3.97
CA GLU A 477 45.20 -12.28 -5.02
C GLU A 477 45.56 -13.69 -4.57
N LEU A 478 46.14 -13.85 -3.37
CA LEU A 478 46.40 -15.15 -2.76
C LEU A 478 45.14 -16.01 -2.64
N GLN A 479 44.01 -15.43 -2.21
CA GLN A 479 42.75 -16.18 -2.14
C GLN A 479 42.27 -16.67 -3.52
N LYS A 480 42.46 -15.87 -4.58
CA LYS A 480 42.15 -16.29 -5.95
C LYS A 480 43.08 -17.40 -6.43
N GLU A 481 44.37 -17.32 -6.11
CA GLU A 481 45.33 -18.36 -6.44
C GLU A 481 45.00 -19.68 -5.74
N ILE A 482 44.69 -19.63 -4.43
CA ILE A 482 44.24 -20.80 -3.66
C ILE A 482 43.00 -21.41 -4.32
N ASN A 483 41.95 -20.63 -4.57
CA ASN A 483 40.72 -21.15 -5.17
C ASN A 483 40.95 -21.72 -6.59
N SER A 484 41.83 -21.09 -7.37
CA SER A 484 42.20 -21.55 -8.71
C SER A 484 42.94 -22.89 -8.66
N LEU A 485 43.89 -23.05 -7.74
CA LEU A 485 44.65 -24.28 -7.54
C LEU A 485 43.77 -25.40 -6.98
N THR A 486 42.93 -25.12 -5.98
CA THR A 486 41.96 -26.09 -5.45
C THR A 486 41.02 -26.58 -6.55
N GLY A 487 40.41 -25.66 -7.31
CA GLY A 487 39.53 -26.05 -8.41
C GLY A 487 40.27 -26.73 -9.57
N LYS A 488 41.57 -26.50 -9.76
CA LYS A 488 42.39 -27.26 -10.72
C LYS A 488 42.63 -28.68 -10.21
N LEU A 489 42.99 -28.84 -8.93
CA LEU A 489 43.18 -30.13 -8.27
C LEU A 489 41.92 -31.00 -8.42
N ASP A 490 40.76 -30.49 -8.00
CA ASP A 490 39.49 -31.24 -8.04
C ASP A 490 39.12 -31.70 -9.46
N ARG A 491 39.23 -30.82 -10.46
CA ARG A 491 38.94 -31.17 -11.86
C ARG A 491 39.92 -32.20 -12.40
N THR A 492 41.21 -32.05 -12.10
CA THR A 492 42.23 -33.02 -12.54
C THR A 492 42.04 -34.38 -11.86
N PHE A 493 41.67 -34.40 -10.58
CA PHE A 493 41.39 -35.62 -9.86
C PHE A 493 40.14 -36.31 -10.40
N ALA A 494 39.02 -35.60 -10.60
CA ALA A 494 37.79 -36.17 -11.14
C ALA A 494 37.99 -36.83 -12.50
N VAL A 495 38.73 -36.19 -13.42
CA VAL A 495 39.04 -36.77 -14.74
C VAL A 495 39.92 -38.03 -14.60
N THR A 496 40.94 -37.96 -13.73
CA THR A 496 41.85 -39.09 -13.51
C THR A 496 41.12 -40.27 -12.85
N ASP A 497 40.29 -40.00 -11.83
CA ASP A 497 39.46 -40.98 -11.13
C ASP A 497 38.51 -41.68 -12.10
N GLU A 498 37.79 -40.93 -12.95
CA GLU A 498 36.87 -41.52 -13.92
C GLU A 498 37.58 -42.41 -14.95
N LEU A 499 38.72 -41.95 -15.50
CA LEU A 499 39.48 -42.71 -16.50
C LEU A 499 40.05 -44.00 -15.90
N VAL A 500 40.70 -43.90 -14.74
CA VAL A 500 41.29 -45.06 -14.07
C VAL A 500 40.21 -46.03 -13.60
N PHE A 501 39.04 -45.53 -13.15
CA PHE A 501 37.91 -46.36 -12.75
C PHE A 501 37.31 -47.15 -13.94
N LYS A 502 37.19 -46.52 -15.11
CA LYS A 502 36.71 -47.20 -16.34
C LYS A 502 37.60 -48.37 -16.73
N ASP A 503 38.92 -48.20 -16.64
CA ASP A 503 39.89 -49.22 -17.03
C ASP A 503 40.10 -50.28 -15.93
N ALA A 504 39.93 -49.93 -14.64
CA ALA A 504 39.96 -50.85 -13.51
C ALA A 504 38.85 -51.94 -13.53
N LYS A 505 37.80 -51.75 -14.35
CA LYS A 505 36.78 -52.79 -14.59
C LYS A 505 37.32 -53.93 -15.46
N LYS A 506 38.31 -53.65 -16.31
CA LYS A 506 38.81 -54.59 -17.34
C LYS A 506 40.09 -55.31 -16.90
N ASP A 507 40.95 -54.63 -16.13
CA ASP A 507 42.28 -55.13 -15.76
C ASP A 507 42.51 -55.05 -14.24
N GLU A 508 42.97 -56.17 -13.65
CA GLU A 508 43.27 -56.29 -12.22
C GLU A 508 44.48 -55.44 -11.80
N SER A 509 45.44 -55.22 -12.71
CA SER A 509 46.58 -54.34 -12.45
C SER A 509 46.14 -52.88 -12.27
N VAL A 510 45.23 -52.41 -13.14
CA VAL A 510 44.66 -51.06 -13.09
C VAL A 510 43.77 -50.88 -11.86
N ARG A 511 43.10 -51.95 -11.40
CA ARG A 511 42.35 -51.95 -10.13
C ARG A 511 43.23 -51.68 -8.91
N LYS A 512 44.46 -52.20 -8.89
CA LYS A 512 45.44 -51.86 -7.84
C LYS A 512 45.87 -50.40 -7.94
N SER A 513 46.13 -49.91 -9.16
CA SER A 513 46.45 -48.50 -9.40
C SER A 513 45.32 -47.55 -8.97
N TYR A 514 44.06 -47.93 -9.18
CA TYR A 514 42.90 -47.17 -8.70
C TYR A 514 42.89 -47.04 -7.17
N LYS A 515 43.14 -48.14 -6.45
CA LYS A 515 43.23 -48.11 -4.98
C LYS A 515 44.37 -47.20 -4.50
N TYR A 516 45.52 -47.21 -5.18
CA TYR A 516 46.62 -46.31 -4.86
C TYR A 516 46.30 -44.85 -5.16
N LEU A 517 45.56 -44.56 -6.25
CA LEU A 517 45.11 -43.22 -6.58
C LEU A 517 44.14 -42.66 -5.52
N ALA A 518 43.16 -43.46 -5.09
CA ALA A 518 42.22 -43.08 -4.04
C ALA A 518 42.94 -42.83 -2.71
N ALA A 519 43.85 -43.74 -2.31
CA ALA A 519 44.65 -43.60 -1.11
C ALA A 519 45.58 -42.36 -1.17
N LEU A 520 46.16 -42.05 -2.33
CA LEU A 520 46.97 -40.86 -2.52
C LEU A 520 46.13 -39.59 -2.32
N HIS A 521 44.94 -39.52 -2.92
CA HIS A 521 44.06 -38.38 -2.77
C HIS A 521 43.63 -38.20 -1.31
N GLU A 522 43.22 -39.26 -0.63
CA GLU A 522 42.88 -39.24 0.80
C GLU A 522 44.04 -38.73 1.66
N ASN A 523 45.26 -39.24 1.45
CA ASN A 523 46.46 -38.79 2.16
C ASN A 523 46.77 -37.31 1.88
N CYS A 524 46.62 -36.85 0.64
CA CYS A 524 46.81 -35.44 0.30
C CYS A 524 45.74 -34.54 0.93
N THR A 525 44.48 -34.97 0.99
CA THR A 525 43.41 -34.25 1.69
C THR A 525 43.71 -34.15 3.19
N GLN A 526 44.14 -35.24 3.83
CA GLN A 526 44.55 -35.23 5.24
C GLN A 526 45.76 -34.32 5.48
N LEU A 527 46.72 -34.28 4.55
CA LEU A 527 47.87 -33.38 4.63
C LEU A 527 47.45 -31.91 4.55
N ILE A 528 46.55 -31.57 3.62
CA ILE A 528 46.01 -30.20 3.52
C ILE A 528 45.33 -29.80 4.83
N GLN A 529 44.46 -30.66 5.37
CA GLN A 529 43.79 -30.40 6.64
C GLN A 529 44.79 -30.19 7.79
N THR A 530 45.82 -31.02 7.88
CA THR A 530 46.84 -30.90 8.92
C THR A 530 47.61 -29.57 8.82
N ILE A 531 47.89 -29.11 7.60
CA ILE A 531 48.54 -27.80 7.36
C ILE A 531 47.61 -26.65 7.78
N GLU A 532 46.32 -26.73 7.46
CA GLU A 532 45.31 -25.72 7.85
C GLU A 532 45.13 -25.65 9.39
N ASP A 533 45.05 -26.81 10.04
CA ASP A 533 44.95 -26.93 11.50
C ASP A 533 46.21 -26.38 12.17
N THR A 534 47.40 -26.72 11.64
CA THR A 534 48.68 -26.16 12.10
C THR A 534 48.69 -24.64 11.97
N GLY A 535 48.18 -24.10 10.85
CA GLY A 535 48.04 -22.67 10.64
C GLY A 535 47.09 -21.99 11.62
N THR A 536 46.05 -22.69 12.07
CA THR A 536 45.10 -22.20 13.08
C THR A 536 45.74 -22.18 14.46
N ILE A 537 46.39 -23.28 14.86
CA ILE A 537 47.12 -23.37 16.12
C ILE A 537 48.24 -22.30 16.18
N MET A 538 48.99 -22.07 15.10
CA MET A 538 50.02 -21.02 15.08
C MET A 538 49.46 -19.61 15.30
N ARG A 539 48.26 -19.31 14.76
CA ARG A 539 47.57 -18.03 15.01
C ARG A 539 47.17 -17.91 16.48
N GLU A 540 46.57 -18.96 17.05
CA GLU A 540 46.18 -18.99 18.46
C GLU A 540 47.39 -18.85 19.40
N ILE A 541 48.52 -19.52 19.10
CA ILE A 541 49.76 -19.37 19.85
C ILE A 541 50.21 -17.91 19.85
N ARG A 542 50.20 -17.26 18.68
CA ARG A 542 50.63 -15.86 18.55
C ARG A 542 49.70 -14.91 19.33
N ASP A 543 48.39 -15.13 19.28
CA ASP A 543 47.42 -14.33 20.03
C ASP A 543 47.62 -14.49 21.55
N LEU A 544 47.91 -15.71 22.01
CA LEU A 544 48.25 -15.99 23.41
C LEU A 544 49.59 -15.35 23.81
N GLU A 545 50.59 -15.37 22.93
CA GLU A 545 51.87 -14.69 23.16
C GLU A 545 51.68 -13.17 23.30
N GLU A 546 50.84 -12.55 22.45
CA GLU A 546 50.50 -11.13 22.55
C GLU A 546 49.75 -10.81 23.86
N LEU A 547 48.84 -11.69 24.30
CA LEU A 547 48.17 -11.58 25.60
C LEU A 547 49.16 -11.66 26.77
N ILE A 548 50.15 -12.56 26.70
CA ILE A 548 51.20 -12.67 27.70
C ILE A 548 52.06 -11.40 27.71
N GLU A 549 52.45 -10.89 26.55
CA GLU A 549 53.28 -9.68 26.44
C GLU A 549 52.54 -8.44 26.97
N THR A 550 51.25 -8.30 26.65
CA THR A 550 50.42 -7.22 27.17
C THR A 550 50.24 -7.28 28.68
N GLU A 551 50.06 -8.47 29.28
CA GLU A 551 50.00 -8.59 30.74
C GLU A 551 51.35 -8.34 31.42
N ASN A 552 52.45 -8.84 30.85
CA ASN A 552 53.79 -8.54 31.33
C ASN A 552 54.10 -7.03 31.27
N GLY A 553 53.62 -6.35 30.22
CA GLY A 553 53.74 -4.91 30.06
C GLY A 553 53.07 -4.08 31.16
N LYS A 554 52.02 -4.60 31.82
CA LYS A 554 51.32 -3.92 32.92
C LYS A 554 52.14 -3.85 34.21
N LYS A 555 53.26 -4.57 34.31
CA LYS A 555 54.17 -4.61 35.47
C LYS A 555 53.45 -4.88 36.80
N THR A 556 52.33 -5.60 36.76
CA THR A 556 51.44 -5.82 37.89
C THR A 556 52.17 -6.49 39.06
N VAL A 557 53.02 -7.48 38.77
CA VAL A 557 53.85 -8.17 39.76
C VAL A 557 54.82 -7.21 40.46
N SER A 558 55.58 -6.42 39.69
CA SER A 558 56.53 -5.45 40.24
C SER A 558 55.83 -4.37 41.09
N ASN A 559 54.64 -3.94 40.67
CA ASN A 559 53.83 -2.99 41.46
C ASN A 559 53.34 -3.62 42.77
N LEU A 560 52.91 -4.89 42.75
CA LEU A 560 52.50 -5.61 43.96
C LEU A 560 53.69 -5.86 44.91
N GLU A 561 54.88 -6.15 44.37
CA GLU A 561 56.10 -6.28 45.16
C GLU A 561 56.47 -4.99 45.88
N LYS A 562 56.41 -3.84 45.19
CA LYS A 562 56.61 -2.52 45.81
C LYS A 562 55.60 -2.25 46.92
N ILE A 563 54.31 -2.50 46.65
CA ILE A 563 53.25 -2.31 47.68
C ILE A 563 53.51 -3.21 48.89
N LEU A 564 53.99 -4.43 48.69
CA LEU A 564 54.35 -5.34 49.78
C LEU A 564 55.57 -4.88 50.58
N GLU A 565 56.58 -4.31 49.92
CA GLU A 565 57.72 -3.69 50.59
C GLU A 565 57.31 -2.47 51.42
N ASP A 566 56.54 -1.56 50.84
CA ASP A 566 56.00 -0.39 51.53
C ASP A 566 55.16 -0.79 52.74
N TYR A 567 54.29 -1.80 52.57
CA TYR A 567 53.49 -2.34 53.67
C TYR A 567 54.36 -2.93 54.80
N LYS A 568 55.43 -3.66 54.46
CA LYS A 568 56.37 -4.19 55.47
C LYS A 568 57.08 -3.05 56.21
N ALA A 569 57.51 -2.01 55.50
CA ALA A 569 58.16 -0.84 56.10
C ALA A 569 57.22 -0.13 57.09
N ILE A 570 55.97 0.15 56.67
CA ILE A 570 54.95 0.75 57.54
C ILE A 570 54.70 -0.11 58.78
N ARG A 571 54.63 -1.43 58.62
CA ARG A 571 54.43 -2.35 59.74
C ARG A 571 55.60 -2.34 60.72
N GLN A 572 56.84 -2.28 60.23
CA GLN A 572 58.02 -2.15 61.07
C GLN A 572 58.02 -0.81 61.83
N GLU A 573 57.72 0.29 61.14
CA GLU A 573 57.66 1.63 61.73
C GLU A 573 56.57 1.71 62.81
N ASN A 574 55.37 1.21 62.53
CA ASN A 574 54.29 1.09 63.50
C ASN A 574 54.67 0.24 64.72
N SER A 575 55.42 -0.86 64.52
CA SER A 575 55.90 -1.68 65.64
C SER A 575 56.92 -0.93 66.51
N ALA A 576 57.80 -0.14 65.89
CA ALA A 576 58.78 0.68 66.58
C ALA A 576 58.11 1.82 67.35
N LEU A 577 57.10 2.47 66.76
CA LEU A 577 56.27 3.47 67.44
C LEU A 577 55.51 2.87 68.62
N ALA A 578 54.90 1.70 68.45
CA ALA A 578 54.21 1.00 69.53
C ALA A 578 55.14 0.56 70.66
N ALA A 579 56.41 0.26 70.38
CA ALA A 579 57.44 -0.01 71.38
C ALA A 579 57.80 1.27 72.16
N LYS A 580 58.03 2.38 71.46
CA LYS A 580 58.30 3.70 72.08
C LYS A 580 57.14 4.17 72.97
N ILE A 581 55.89 3.93 72.58
CA ILE A 581 54.71 4.24 73.40
C ILE A 581 54.64 3.35 74.65
N ARG A 582 55.24 2.16 74.63
CA ARG A 582 55.28 1.24 75.78
C ARG A 582 56.41 1.55 76.76
N GLU A 583 57.46 2.24 76.31
CA GLU A 583 58.59 2.69 77.13
C GLU A 583 58.37 4.08 77.76
N ALA A 584 57.42 4.86 77.24
CA ALA A 584 56.91 6.11 77.82
C ALA A 584 55.74 5.83 78.77
#